data_AF-A0A8J6RM71-F1
#
_entry.id   AF-A0A8J6RM71-F1
#
_cell.length_a   1.000
_cell.length_b   1.000
_cell.length_c   1.000
_cell.angle_alpha   90.00
_cell.angle_beta   90.00
_cell.angle_gamma   90.00
#
_symmetry.space_group_name_H-M   'P 1'
#
loop_
_entity.id
_entity.type
_entity.pdbx_description
1 polymer ?
#
loop_
_entity_poly.entity_id
_entity_poly.type
_entity_poly.pdbx_seq_one_letter_code
_entity_poly.pdbx_strand_id
1 'polypeptide(L)'
;MTIPLREDIAYILLKKIHEGDNEPGKHEVSFTASDFAGRQVTETDLLGHLDYLNQKQYIDAEFTGNAYANQEDTSDVVNPKEFDFRIANTYDPSDGLAPHLIKFKSARLTQKGQRLLEKMEDNPPESLNEGPVVPIATKDMPFLEKVMFRGELEDIFDARDITEVVFRTMRDMMTNEAVDRVTEELHEEALPTEDKALQNEVADLWVDTNPIVHFLSRIRPPLIIKSDTFLFRIRQEAGLPQGVEPEMAIKAVFSATKDDLSPERIKEISDFLPDKIKEMWEQA
;
A
#
# COMPACT_ATOMS: atom_id res chain seq x y z
N MET A 1 -1.71 -2.86 -21.33
CA MET A 1 -2.75 -2.09 -20.60
C MET A 1 -2.42 -0.62 -20.75
N THR A 2 -3.35 0.21 -21.22
CA THR A 2 -3.14 1.67 -21.28
C THR A 2 -3.59 2.29 -19.97
N ILE A 3 -2.64 2.56 -19.07
CA ILE A 3 -2.88 3.37 -17.88
C ILE A 3 -3.12 4.81 -18.36
N PRO A 4 -4.18 5.51 -17.92
CA PRO A 4 -4.37 6.91 -18.26
C PRO A 4 -3.22 7.74 -17.69
N LEU A 5 -2.55 8.53 -18.55
CA LEU A 5 -1.46 9.40 -18.12
C LEU A 5 -2.00 10.44 -17.14
N ARG A 6 -1.48 10.43 -15.91
CA ARG A 6 -1.75 11.49 -14.93
C ARG A 6 -0.77 12.64 -15.12
N GLU A 7 -1.30 13.85 -15.32
CA GLU A 7 -0.51 15.03 -15.68
C GLU A 7 0.36 15.55 -14.53
N ASP A 8 -0.08 15.41 -13.28
CA ASP A 8 0.70 15.70 -12.07
C ASP A 8 1.93 14.80 -11.95
N ILE A 9 1.77 13.49 -12.18
CA ILE A 9 2.85 12.50 -12.16
C ILE A 9 3.82 12.75 -13.31
N ALA A 10 3.29 12.99 -14.52
CA ALA A 10 4.10 13.30 -15.68
C ALA A 10 4.98 14.55 -15.45
N TYR A 11 4.42 15.60 -14.84
CA TYR A 11 5.16 16.80 -14.50
C TYR A 11 6.29 16.53 -13.51
N ILE A 12 6.03 15.80 -12.42
CA ILE A 12 7.05 15.43 -11.41
C ILE A 12 8.18 14.61 -12.05
N LEU A 13 7.84 13.63 -12.88
CA LEU A 13 8.82 12.80 -13.59
C LEU A 13 9.71 13.64 -14.50
N LEU A 14 9.11 14.47 -15.37
CA LEU A 14 9.85 15.31 -16.30
C LEU A 14 10.74 16.32 -15.57
N LYS A 15 10.22 16.95 -14.51
CA LYS A 15 10.98 17.90 -13.70
C LYS A 15 12.20 17.24 -13.04
N LYS A 16 12.00 16.09 -12.39
CA LYS A 16 13.08 15.39 -11.69
C LYS A 16 14.15 14.85 -12.65
N ILE A 17 13.75 14.35 -13.82
CA ILE A 17 14.71 13.93 -14.86
C ILE A 17 15.47 15.15 -15.40
N HIS A 18 14.80 16.30 -15.57
CA HIS A 18 15.46 17.52 -16.01
C HIS A 18 16.48 18.05 -15.00
N GLU A 19 16.15 18.02 -13.71
CA GLU A 19 17.07 18.37 -12.63
C GLU A 19 18.29 17.44 -12.57
N GLY A 20 18.08 16.13 -12.77
CA GLY A 20 19.16 15.14 -12.83
C GLY A 20 20.08 15.32 -14.04
N ASP A 21 19.54 15.63 -15.22
CA ASP A 21 20.31 15.87 -16.45
C ASP A 21 21.23 17.11 -16.38
N ASN A 22 20.90 18.07 -15.50
CA ASN A 22 21.67 19.29 -15.31
C ASN A 22 22.82 19.14 -14.30
N GLU A 23 22.94 18.02 -13.58
CA GLU A 23 24.08 17.73 -12.69
C GLU A 23 25.21 16.98 -13.42
N PRO A 24 26.41 17.57 -13.57
CA PRO A 24 27.52 16.90 -14.27
C PRO A 24 27.99 15.65 -13.50
N GLY A 25 27.79 14.47 -14.11
CA GLY A 25 28.28 13.19 -13.61
C GLY A 25 27.24 12.27 -12.96
N LYS A 26 25.98 12.69 -12.84
CA LYS A 26 24.87 11.84 -12.40
C LYS A 26 23.86 11.67 -13.53
N HIS A 27 23.93 10.54 -14.23
CA HIS A 27 22.88 10.15 -15.20
C HIS A 27 21.86 9.18 -14.58
N GLU A 28 21.92 8.99 -13.27
CA GLU A 28 21.09 8.05 -12.53
C GLU A 28 20.07 8.84 -11.73
N VAL A 29 18.87 8.95 -12.31
CA VAL A 29 17.70 9.54 -11.64
C VAL A 29 17.05 8.42 -10.84
N SER A 30 16.90 8.60 -9.53
CA SER A 30 16.15 7.68 -8.68
C SER A 30 14.84 8.31 -8.26
N PHE A 31 13.77 7.50 -8.23
CA PHE A 31 12.45 7.90 -7.78
C PHE A 31 12.17 7.26 -6.42
N THR A 32 11.71 8.05 -5.47
CA THR A 32 11.31 7.60 -4.12
C THR A 32 9.86 7.99 -3.88
N ALA A 33 9.19 7.29 -2.96
CA ALA A 33 7.80 7.58 -2.59
C ALA A 33 7.60 9.06 -2.16
N SER A 34 8.62 9.68 -1.58
CA SER A 34 8.60 11.09 -1.18
C SER A 34 8.47 12.07 -2.35
N ASP A 35 8.93 11.71 -3.55
CA ASP A 35 8.80 12.58 -4.75
C ASP A 35 7.34 12.74 -5.17
N PHE A 36 6.53 11.73 -4.86
CA PHE A 36 5.11 11.68 -5.18
C PHE A 36 4.26 11.84 -3.93
N ALA A 37 4.79 12.50 -2.88
CA ALA A 37 4.05 12.73 -1.65
C ALA A 37 2.66 13.33 -1.95
N GLY A 38 1.62 12.67 -1.41
CA GLY A 38 0.22 13.03 -1.64
C GLY A 38 -0.35 12.64 -3.00
N ARG A 39 0.33 11.76 -3.75
CA ARG A 39 -0.13 11.23 -5.03
C ARG A 39 0.00 9.72 -4.98
N GLN A 40 -1.12 9.01 -4.84
CA GLN A 40 -1.16 7.54 -4.79
C GLN A 40 -0.54 6.97 -6.08
N VAL A 41 0.71 6.52 -6.04
CA VAL A 41 1.45 5.99 -7.18
C VAL A 41 2.06 4.67 -6.74
N THR A 42 1.59 3.57 -7.32
CA THR A 42 2.23 2.26 -7.15
C THR A 42 3.49 2.16 -8.03
N GLU A 43 4.37 1.19 -7.77
CA GLU A 43 5.51 0.92 -8.65
C GLU A 43 5.06 0.58 -10.08
N THR A 44 3.94 -0.12 -10.24
CA THR A 44 3.35 -0.44 -11.55
C THR A 44 2.84 0.82 -12.26
N ASP A 45 2.21 1.75 -11.53
CA ASP A 45 1.80 3.04 -12.09
C ASP A 45 3.01 3.85 -12.54
N LEU A 46 4.04 3.94 -11.69
CA LEU A 46 5.28 4.66 -12.00
C LEU A 46 5.93 4.13 -13.29
N LEU A 47 6.10 2.81 -13.39
CA LEU A 47 6.66 2.17 -14.58
C LEU A 47 5.79 2.41 -15.82
N GLY A 48 4.46 2.37 -15.68
CA GLY A 48 3.54 2.66 -16.78
C GLY A 48 3.62 4.11 -17.28
N HIS A 49 3.82 5.08 -16.37
CA HIS A 49 4.00 6.48 -16.75
C HIS A 49 5.35 6.71 -17.44
N LEU A 50 6.43 6.10 -16.94
CA LEU A 50 7.75 6.15 -17.56
C LEU A 50 7.75 5.52 -18.96
N ASP A 51 7.14 4.34 -19.13
CA ASP A 51 6.99 3.68 -20.43
C ASP A 51 6.17 4.55 -21.40
N TYR A 52 5.06 5.14 -20.95
CA TYR A 52 4.28 6.06 -21.78
C TYR A 52 5.10 7.26 -22.26
N LEU A 53 5.82 7.92 -21.34
CA LEU A 53 6.65 9.08 -21.68
C LEU A 53 7.77 8.71 -22.66
N ASN A 54 8.33 7.50 -22.52
CA ASN A 54 9.35 6.96 -23.42
C ASN A 54 8.78 6.64 -24.82
N GLN A 55 7.64 5.94 -24.90
CA GLN A 55 6.96 5.62 -26.16
C GLN A 55 6.53 6.88 -26.94
N LYS A 56 6.11 7.93 -26.22
CA LYS A 56 5.77 9.22 -26.83
C LYS A 56 6.98 10.11 -27.10
N GLN A 57 8.20 9.61 -26.86
CA GLN A 57 9.47 10.28 -27.09
C GLN A 57 9.58 11.61 -26.33
N TYR A 58 9.02 11.68 -25.12
CA TYR A 58 9.24 12.81 -24.23
C TYR A 58 10.53 12.61 -23.44
N ILE A 59 10.80 11.38 -23.03
CA ILE A 59 12.06 10.95 -22.41
C ILE A 59 12.72 9.88 -23.28
N ASP A 60 14.02 9.69 -23.06
CA ASP A 60 14.79 8.54 -23.51
C ASP A 60 15.17 7.73 -22.26
N ALA A 61 14.45 6.64 -22.00
CA ALA A 61 14.56 5.86 -20.78
C ALA A 61 15.17 4.47 -21.01
N GLU A 62 16.14 4.10 -20.17
CA GLU A 62 16.69 2.75 -20.09
C GLU A 62 15.95 1.95 -19.00
N PHE A 63 15.47 0.77 -19.38
CA PHE A 63 14.94 -0.23 -18.46
C PHE A 63 15.80 -1.49 -18.51
N THR A 64 15.94 -2.15 -17.37
CA THR A 64 16.48 -3.51 -17.28
C THR A 64 15.34 -4.52 -17.26
N GLY A 65 15.56 -5.68 -17.87
CA GLY A 65 14.51 -6.68 -18.06
C GLY A 65 13.82 -6.54 -19.41
N ASN A 66 13.26 -7.65 -19.90
CA ASN A 66 12.74 -7.73 -21.26
C ASN A 66 11.22 -7.47 -21.24
N ALA A 67 10.82 -6.20 -21.39
CA ALA A 67 9.42 -5.75 -21.29
C ALA A 67 8.50 -6.29 -22.42
N TYR A 68 9.08 -6.89 -23.47
CA TYR A 68 8.37 -7.38 -24.65
C TYR A 68 8.86 -8.78 -25.11
N ALA A 69 9.51 -9.55 -24.23
CA ALA A 69 9.99 -10.88 -24.61
C ALA A 69 8.84 -11.80 -25.04
N ASN A 70 8.87 -12.23 -26.31
CA ASN A 70 8.18 -13.45 -26.70
C ASN A 70 9.10 -14.65 -26.38
N GLN A 71 8.52 -15.83 -26.18
CA GLN A 71 9.25 -17.07 -25.83
C GLN A 71 10.44 -17.40 -26.77
N GLU A 72 10.47 -16.84 -27.98
CA GLU A 72 11.52 -17.05 -28.98
C GLU A 72 12.79 -16.16 -28.79
N ASP A 73 12.76 -15.14 -27.92
CA ASP A 73 13.93 -14.26 -27.68
C ASP A 73 14.83 -14.72 -26.53
N THR A 74 14.59 -15.91 -25.98
CA THR A 74 15.55 -16.56 -25.07
C THR A 74 16.69 -17.14 -25.91
N SER A 75 17.76 -16.36 -26.07
CA SER A 75 19.03 -16.92 -26.55
C SER A 75 19.51 -17.96 -25.54
N ASP A 76 19.84 -19.16 -26.02
CA ASP A 76 20.35 -20.36 -25.31
C ASP A 76 21.70 -20.15 -24.56
N VAL A 77 21.98 -18.95 -24.06
CA VAL A 77 23.18 -18.66 -23.27
C VAL A 77 22.80 -18.57 -21.79
N VAL A 78 22.28 -19.68 -21.28
CA VAL A 78 22.28 -19.94 -19.84
C VAL A 78 23.74 -20.17 -19.43
N ASN A 79 24.34 -19.18 -18.78
CA ASN A 79 25.57 -19.42 -18.03
C ASN A 79 25.17 -20.18 -16.74
N PRO A 80 25.49 -21.49 -16.58
CA PRO A 80 24.84 -22.34 -15.59
C PRO A 80 25.40 -22.19 -14.16
N LYS A 81 25.94 -21.02 -13.79
CA LYS A 81 26.65 -20.83 -12.52
C LYS A 81 26.01 -19.86 -11.53
N GLU A 82 24.83 -19.32 -11.81
CA GLU A 82 24.22 -18.30 -10.92
C GLU A 82 22.83 -18.61 -10.37
N PHE A 83 22.32 -19.85 -10.49
CA PHE A 83 21.12 -20.23 -9.75
C PHE A 83 21.22 -21.65 -9.18
N ASP A 84 21.18 -21.73 -7.85
CA ASP A 84 20.77 -22.96 -7.16
C ASP A 84 19.25 -23.02 -7.11
N PHE A 85 18.74 -24.20 -7.43
CA PHE A 85 17.41 -24.47 -7.94
C PHE A 85 16.35 -24.52 -6.83
N ARG A 86 15.14 -23.98 -7.11
CA ARG A 86 13.86 -24.73 -7.11
C ARG A 86 12.66 -23.79 -7.31
N ILE A 87 12.35 -23.45 -8.56
CA ILE A 87 10.95 -23.33 -9.00
C ILE A 87 10.88 -23.89 -10.42
N ALA A 88 10.43 -25.13 -10.53
CA ALA A 88 10.03 -25.73 -11.80
C ALA A 88 8.51 -25.87 -11.78
N ASN A 89 7.87 -25.24 -12.77
CA ASN A 89 6.58 -25.59 -13.35
C ASN A 89 5.33 -25.56 -12.46
N THR A 90 4.74 -24.37 -12.38
CA THR A 90 3.28 -24.17 -12.55
C THR A 90 3.06 -22.73 -12.97
N TYR A 91 3.09 -22.44 -14.27
CA TYR A 91 2.57 -21.18 -14.80
C TYR A 91 1.62 -21.50 -15.96
N ASP A 92 0.35 -21.21 -15.68
CA ASP A 92 -0.77 -21.17 -16.60
C ASP A 92 -0.57 -19.98 -17.57
N PRO A 93 -0.77 -20.11 -18.89
CA PRO A 93 -0.51 -19.03 -19.85
C PRO A 93 -1.49 -17.84 -19.75
N SER A 94 -2.42 -17.84 -18.79
CA SER A 94 -3.46 -16.82 -18.64
C SER A 94 -3.15 -15.70 -17.65
N ASP A 95 -2.06 -15.80 -16.86
CA ASP A 95 -1.67 -14.71 -15.95
C ASP A 95 -0.64 -13.80 -16.62
N GLY A 96 -0.99 -12.51 -16.68
CA GLY A 96 -0.15 -11.46 -17.25
C GLY A 96 1.22 -11.38 -16.58
N LEU A 97 2.21 -10.97 -17.38
CA LEU A 97 3.62 -10.83 -17.00
C LEU A 97 3.83 -10.20 -15.61
N ALA A 98 4.50 -10.96 -14.76
CA ALA A 98 5.03 -10.57 -13.47
C ALA A 98 5.84 -9.24 -13.54
N PRO A 99 5.41 -8.16 -12.86
CA PRO A 99 6.10 -6.85 -12.88
C PRO A 99 7.49 -6.84 -12.21
N HIS A 100 7.89 -7.93 -11.55
CA HIS A 100 9.16 -8.04 -10.80
C HIS A 100 10.41 -8.14 -11.69
N LEU A 101 10.25 -8.23 -13.01
CA LEU A 101 11.35 -8.43 -13.97
C LEU A 101 11.79 -7.15 -14.68
N ILE A 102 11.07 -6.03 -14.56
CA ILE A 102 11.39 -4.77 -15.26
C ILE A 102 11.77 -3.71 -14.22
N LYS A 103 12.98 -3.15 -14.31
CA LYS A 103 13.41 -2.05 -13.43
C LYS A 103 13.89 -0.85 -14.24
N PHE A 104 13.46 0.34 -13.83
CA PHE A 104 13.96 1.61 -14.35
C PHE A 104 15.44 1.78 -13.99
N LYS A 105 16.25 2.24 -14.95
CA LYS A 105 17.70 2.44 -14.76
C LYS A 105 18.10 3.90 -14.89
N SER A 106 17.67 4.56 -15.96
CA SER A 106 17.96 5.97 -16.21
C SER A 106 16.97 6.56 -17.21
N ALA A 107 16.86 7.88 -17.24
CA ALA A 107 16.18 8.60 -18.30
C ALA A 107 16.85 9.92 -18.59
N ARG A 108 16.67 10.41 -19.82
CA ARG A 108 17.04 11.76 -20.23
C ARG A 108 15.87 12.48 -20.89
N LEU A 109 15.80 13.79 -20.72
CA LEU A 109 14.81 14.58 -21.46
C LEU A 109 15.18 14.70 -22.93
N THR A 110 14.22 14.43 -23.81
CA THR A 110 14.34 14.81 -25.22
C THR A 110 14.00 16.30 -25.39
N GLN A 111 14.29 16.88 -26.56
CA GLN A 111 13.81 18.23 -26.90
C GLN A 111 12.27 18.34 -26.85
N LYS A 112 11.56 17.25 -27.13
CA LYS A 112 10.10 17.22 -27.08
C LYS A 112 9.60 17.21 -25.63
N GLY A 113 10.30 16.49 -24.74
CA GLY A 113 10.05 16.50 -23.30
C GLY A 113 10.33 17.86 -22.68
N GLN A 114 11.42 18.52 -23.06
CA GLN A 114 11.75 19.89 -22.61
C GLN A 114 10.62 20.88 -22.92
N ARG A 115 10.14 20.89 -24.17
CA ARG A 115 9.00 21.74 -24.56
C ARG A 115 7.70 21.40 -23.85
N LEU A 116 7.50 20.14 -23.47
CA LEU A 116 6.33 19.73 -22.69
C LEU A 116 6.46 20.22 -21.25
N LEU A 117 7.65 20.09 -20.65
CA LEU A 117 7.94 20.59 -19.32
C LEU A 117 7.78 22.12 -19.26
N GLU A 118 8.37 22.88 -20.20
CA GLU A 118 8.21 24.33 -20.30
C GLU A 118 6.71 24.74 -20.35
N LYS A 119 5.90 24.04 -21.15
CA LYS A 119 4.45 24.28 -21.20
C LYS A 119 3.73 23.98 -19.89
N MET A 120 4.17 22.95 -19.17
CA MET A 120 3.63 22.60 -17.86
C MET A 120 4.13 23.54 -16.76
N GLU A 121 5.29 24.18 -16.91
CA GLU A 121 5.75 25.24 -16.00
C GLU A 121 4.97 26.54 -16.22
N ASP A 122 4.70 26.89 -17.47
CA ASP A 122 3.88 28.06 -17.85
C ASP A 122 2.40 27.89 -17.47
N ASN A 123 1.89 26.66 -17.53
CA ASN A 123 0.53 26.31 -17.12
C ASN A 123 0.52 24.99 -16.33
N PRO A 124 0.80 25.06 -15.01
CA PRO A 124 0.84 23.88 -14.14
C PRO A 124 -0.46 23.09 -14.17
N PRO A 125 -0.41 21.74 -14.25
CA PRO A 125 -1.59 20.91 -14.11
C PRO A 125 -2.42 21.31 -12.89
N GLU A 126 -3.74 21.45 -13.05
CA GLU A 126 -4.65 21.89 -11.98
C GLU A 126 -4.59 20.96 -10.76
N SER A 127 -4.33 19.66 -11.00
CA SER A 127 -4.08 18.62 -9.99
C SER A 127 -2.78 18.80 -9.17
N LEU A 128 -1.95 19.83 -9.48
CA LEU A 128 -0.87 20.27 -8.60
C LEU A 128 -1.36 21.29 -7.54
N ASN A 129 -2.45 22.00 -7.82
CA ASN A 129 -3.08 22.98 -6.90
C ASN A 129 -4.06 22.32 -5.93
N GLU A 130 -4.53 21.12 -6.26
CA GLU A 130 -4.95 20.15 -5.26
C GLU A 130 -3.71 19.85 -4.42
N GLY A 131 -3.50 20.68 -3.38
CA GLY A 131 -2.54 20.41 -2.31
C GLY A 131 -2.69 18.96 -1.89
N PRO A 132 -1.59 18.33 -1.41
CA PRO A 132 -1.43 16.88 -1.37
C PRO A 132 -2.75 16.23 -1.04
N VAL A 133 -3.28 15.40 -1.96
CA VAL A 133 -4.35 14.48 -1.59
C VAL A 133 -3.75 13.74 -0.42
N VAL A 134 -4.20 14.06 0.80
CA VAL A 134 -3.53 13.67 2.03
C VAL A 134 -3.22 12.20 1.84
N PRO A 135 -1.93 11.82 1.75
CA PRO A 135 -1.62 10.44 1.49
C PRO A 135 -2.33 9.68 2.60
N ILE A 136 -3.05 8.61 2.24
CA ILE A 136 -3.57 7.66 3.23
C ILE A 136 -2.44 7.25 4.21
N ALA A 137 -1.18 7.42 3.78
CA ALA A 137 0.06 7.29 4.53
C ALA A 137 0.46 8.44 5.49
N THR A 138 -0.43 9.24 6.10
CA THR A 138 -0.01 10.08 7.26
C THR A 138 -0.87 9.93 8.50
N LYS A 139 -2.18 9.71 8.36
CA LYS A 139 -3.12 9.73 9.49
C LYS A 139 -3.02 8.53 10.42
N ASP A 140 -2.81 7.34 9.84
CA ASP A 140 -2.72 6.09 10.60
C ASP A 140 -1.29 5.58 10.71
N MET A 141 -0.31 6.33 10.18
CA MET A 141 1.09 5.92 10.15
C MET A 141 1.62 5.52 11.53
N PRO A 142 1.40 6.30 12.60
CA PRO A 142 1.87 5.91 13.94
C PRO A 142 1.29 4.57 14.41
N PHE A 143 0.02 4.30 14.10
CA PHE A 143 -0.62 3.02 14.41
C PHE A 143 -0.05 1.88 13.56
N LEU A 144 0.05 2.07 12.25
CA LEU A 144 0.56 1.06 11.32
C LEU A 144 2.05 0.75 11.56
N GLU A 145 2.86 1.72 11.98
CA GLU A 145 4.24 1.52 12.42
C GLU A 145 4.32 0.63 13.68
N LYS A 146 3.41 0.82 14.66
CA LYS A 146 3.31 -0.09 15.82
C LYS A 146 3.02 -1.52 15.35
N VAL A 147 2.07 -1.68 14.42
CA VAL A 147 1.68 -3.00 13.89
C VAL A 147 2.83 -3.64 13.11
N MET A 148 3.46 -2.90 12.21
CA MET A 148 4.61 -3.34 11.42
C MET A 148 5.75 -3.80 12.32
N PHE A 149 6.13 -2.99 13.31
CA PHE A 149 7.20 -3.31 14.25
C PHE A 149 6.87 -4.53 15.13
N ARG A 150 5.66 -4.62 15.68
CA ARG A 150 5.26 -5.73 16.57
C ARG A 150 4.99 -7.03 15.81
N GLY A 151 4.61 -6.92 14.53
CA GLY A 151 4.32 -8.05 13.65
C GLY A 151 5.52 -8.53 12.83
N GLU A 152 6.69 -7.91 12.99
CA GLU A 152 7.89 -8.16 12.18
C GLU A 152 7.62 -8.08 10.67
N LEU A 153 6.77 -7.14 10.26
CA LEU A 153 6.40 -6.93 8.87
C LEU A 153 7.45 -6.04 8.20
N GLU A 154 7.82 -6.38 6.96
CA GLU A 154 8.82 -5.62 6.19
C GLU A 154 8.22 -4.36 5.53
N ASP A 155 6.89 -4.36 5.31
CA ASP A 155 6.17 -3.29 4.63
C ASP A 155 4.98 -2.78 5.47
N ILE A 156 4.78 -1.46 5.43
CA ILE A 156 3.64 -0.77 6.04
C ILE A 156 2.33 -1.07 5.30
N PHE A 157 2.38 -1.40 4.01
CA PHE A 157 1.20 -1.81 3.25
C PHE A 157 0.65 -3.16 3.73
N ASP A 158 1.54 -4.12 4.04
CA ASP A 158 1.16 -5.38 4.66
C ASP A 158 0.52 -5.14 6.04
N ALA A 159 1.09 -4.23 6.84
CA ALA A 159 0.52 -3.87 8.13
C ALA A 159 -0.91 -3.33 8.01
N ARG A 160 -1.15 -2.49 7.01
CA ARG A 160 -2.48 -1.93 6.71
C ARG A 160 -3.47 -3.01 6.30
N ASP A 161 -3.13 -3.82 5.30
CA ASP A 161 -4.02 -4.85 4.77
C ASP A 161 -4.39 -5.87 5.87
N ILE A 162 -3.42 -6.26 6.70
CA ILE A 162 -3.63 -7.12 7.86
C ILE A 162 -4.57 -6.44 8.86
N THR A 163 -4.32 -5.19 9.23
CA THR A 163 -5.18 -4.44 10.15
C THR A 163 -6.61 -4.37 9.64
N GLU A 164 -6.82 -4.03 8.36
CA GLU A 164 -8.16 -3.91 7.77
C GLU A 164 -8.93 -5.23 7.87
N VAL A 165 -8.28 -6.36 7.60
CA VAL A 165 -8.91 -7.69 7.67
C VAL A 165 -9.18 -8.13 9.11
N VAL A 166 -8.26 -7.86 10.04
CA VAL A 166 -8.46 -8.13 11.47
C VAL A 166 -9.63 -7.31 12.01
N PHE A 167 -9.63 -6.01 11.77
CA PHE A 167 -10.71 -5.12 12.20
C PHE A 167 -12.05 -5.51 11.59
N ARG A 168 -12.09 -5.80 10.28
CA ARG A 168 -13.32 -6.31 9.65
C ARG A 168 -13.83 -7.58 10.31
N THR A 169 -12.93 -8.52 10.60
CA THR A 169 -13.32 -9.80 11.23
C THR A 169 -13.82 -9.60 12.65
N MET A 170 -13.25 -8.66 13.41
CA MET A 170 -13.76 -8.27 14.73
C MET A 170 -15.15 -7.64 14.63
N ARG A 171 -15.31 -6.64 13.75
CA ARG A 171 -16.57 -5.94 13.53
C ARG A 171 -17.71 -6.87 13.13
N ASP A 172 -17.43 -7.83 12.27
CA ASP A 172 -18.40 -8.84 11.83
C ASP A 172 -19.03 -9.59 13.02
N MET A 173 -18.38 -9.65 14.19
CA MET A 173 -18.86 -10.33 15.40
C MET A 173 -19.54 -9.39 16.40
N MET A 174 -19.45 -8.08 16.20
CA MET A 174 -19.88 -7.07 17.16
C MET A 174 -21.24 -6.47 16.78
N THR A 175 -21.99 -5.99 17.78
CA THR A 175 -23.18 -5.18 17.55
C THR A 175 -22.80 -3.80 17.01
N ASN A 176 -23.65 -3.19 16.18
CA ASN A 176 -23.43 -1.84 15.64
C ASN A 176 -23.11 -0.82 16.75
N GLU A 177 -23.81 -0.89 17.88
CA GLU A 177 -23.61 0.02 19.00
C GLU A 177 -22.23 -0.15 19.65
N ALA A 178 -21.68 -1.37 19.65
CA ALA A 178 -20.34 -1.64 20.15
C ALA A 178 -19.28 -1.18 19.14
N VAL A 179 -19.51 -1.37 17.85
CA VAL A 179 -18.66 -0.85 16.78
C VAL A 179 -18.60 0.68 16.84
N ASP A 180 -19.73 1.35 17.01
CA ASP A 180 -19.81 2.82 17.11
C ASP A 180 -19.03 3.33 18.34
N ARG A 181 -19.19 2.69 19.52
CA ARG A 181 -18.42 3.05 20.74
C ARG A 181 -16.91 2.87 20.58
N VAL A 182 -16.47 1.79 19.92
CA VAL A 182 -15.05 1.58 19.63
C VAL A 182 -14.54 2.63 18.64
N THR A 183 -15.35 2.98 17.64
CA THR A 183 -15.02 4.04 16.67
C THR A 183 -14.81 5.39 17.35
N GLU A 184 -15.63 5.73 18.35
CA GLU A 184 -15.52 7.00 19.10
C GLU A 184 -14.17 7.13 19.83
N GLU A 185 -13.67 6.06 20.45
CA GLU A 185 -12.37 6.10 21.16
C GLU A 185 -11.18 6.02 20.20
N LEU A 186 -11.30 5.30 19.08
CA LEU A 186 -10.26 5.28 18.03
C LEU A 186 -10.17 6.58 17.23
N HIS A 187 -11.09 7.52 17.46
CA HIS A 187 -11.11 8.86 16.86
C HIS A 187 -10.48 9.93 17.78
N GLU A 188 -10.04 9.56 18.98
CA GLU A 188 -9.58 10.54 19.97
C GLU A 188 -8.20 11.13 19.59
N GLU A 189 -8.13 12.46 19.53
CA GLU A 189 -6.94 13.22 19.12
C GLU A 189 -5.76 12.95 20.07
N ALA A 190 -4.73 12.26 19.60
CA ALA A 190 -3.52 12.02 20.39
C ALA A 190 -2.80 13.33 20.79
N LEU A 191 -3.00 14.42 20.05
CA LEU A 191 -2.53 15.77 20.35
C LEU A 191 -3.48 16.83 19.76
N PRO A 192 -3.77 17.95 20.46
CA PRO A 192 -4.48 19.09 19.87
C PRO A 192 -3.55 19.78 18.87
N THR A 193 -3.62 19.36 17.61
CA THR A 193 -2.89 19.95 16.49
C THR A 193 -3.87 20.27 15.36
N GLU A 194 -3.66 21.42 14.70
CA GLU A 194 -4.45 21.81 13.52
C GLU A 194 -4.08 21.02 12.26
N ASP A 195 -3.01 20.21 12.34
CA ASP A 195 -2.61 19.31 11.27
C ASP A 195 -3.48 18.04 11.26
N LYS A 196 -4.49 18.02 10.40
CA LYS A 196 -5.39 16.87 10.19
C LYS A 196 -4.68 15.57 9.80
N ALA A 197 -3.42 15.65 9.36
CA ALA A 197 -2.62 14.47 9.06
C ALA A 197 -2.01 13.82 10.32
N LEU A 198 -1.95 14.55 11.43
CA LEU A 198 -1.40 14.10 12.72
C LEU A 198 -2.48 13.76 13.76
N GLN A 199 -3.75 13.95 13.39
CA GLN A 199 -4.88 13.41 14.12
C GLN A 199 -4.94 11.91 13.80
N ASN A 200 -4.60 11.06 14.77
CA ASN A 200 -4.70 9.60 14.61
C ASN A 200 -6.13 9.24 14.21
N GLU A 201 -6.35 8.78 12.98
CA GLU A 201 -7.68 8.38 12.50
C GLU A 201 -7.76 6.85 12.39
N VAL A 202 -7.26 6.11 13.40
CA VAL A 202 -7.40 4.63 13.49
C VAL A 202 -8.86 4.20 13.30
N ALA A 203 -9.79 5.08 13.68
CA ALA A 203 -11.20 5.00 13.35
C ALA A 203 -11.44 4.67 11.86
N ASP A 204 -10.77 5.29 10.89
CA ASP A 204 -10.97 5.07 9.46
C ASP A 204 -10.58 3.64 9.03
N LEU A 205 -9.49 3.09 9.58
CA LEU A 205 -9.15 1.66 9.43
C LEU A 205 -10.24 0.78 10.08
N TRP A 206 -10.77 1.24 11.22
CA TRP A 206 -11.81 0.54 11.95
C TRP A 206 -13.20 0.64 11.33
N VAL A 207 -13.62 1.67 10.59
CA VAL A 207 -14.99 1.69 10.01
C VAL A 207 -15.09 1.13 8.60
N ASP A 208 -13.95 0.75 8.01
CA ASP A 208 -13.77 0.41 6.59
C ASP A 208 -13.82 1.66 5.70
N THR A 209 -12.78 1.89 4.88
CA THR A 209 -12.70 3.06 4.02
C THR A 209 -13.72 3.02 2.88
N ASN A 210 -14.35 1.86 2.62
CA ASN A 210 -15.37 1.71 1.59
C ASN A 210 -16.79 2.02 2.13
N PRO A 211 -17.43 3.13 1.71
CA PRO A 211 -18.72 3.56 2.24
C PRO A 211 -19.87 2.58 1.95
N ILE A 212 -19.76 1.78 0.90
CA ILE A 212 -20.76 0.75 0.56
C ILE A 212 -20.61 -0.44 1.53
N VAL A 213 -19.38 -0.84 1.82
CA VAL A 213 -19.10 -1.93 2.78
C VAL A 213 -19.51 -1.51 4.19
N HIS A 214 -19.20 -0.28 4.58
CA HIS A 214 -19.65 0.34 5.83
C HIS A 214 -21.18 0.37 5.95
N PHE A 215 -21.90 0.74 4.88
CA PHE A 215 -23.36 0.73 4.88
C PHE A 215 -23.94 -0.69 4.98
N LEU A 216 -23.36 -1.66 4.25
CA LEU A 216 -23.83 -3.05 4.23
C LEU A 216 -23.50 -3.82 5.51
N SER A 217 -22.45 -3.44 6.24
CA SER A 217 -22.12 -4.05 7.55
C SER A 217 -23.21 -3.72 8.58
N ARG A 218 -23.73 -2.50 8.59
CA ARG A 218 -24.79 -2.06 9.53
C ARG A 218 -26.11 -2.80 9.41
N ILE A 219 -26.40 -3.42 8.26
CA ILE A 219 -27.65 -4.15 8.01
C ILE A 219 -27.52 -5.63 8.41
N ARG A 220 -26.30 -6.17 8.50
CA ARG A 220 -26.06 -7.58 8.78
C ARG A 220 -26.10 -7.83 10.30
N PRO A 221 -26.76 -8.90 10.77
CA PRO A 221 -26.66 -9.30 12.17
C PRO A 221 -25.22 -9.76 12.48
N PRO A 222 -24.77 -9.61 13.74
CA PRO A 222 -23.46 -10.11 14.17
C PRO A 222 -23.30 -11.60 13.85
N LEU A 223 -22.11 -11.96 13.36
CA LEU A 223 -21.76 -13.32 12.97
C LEU A 223 -21.13 -14.08 14.14
N ILE A 224 -21.52 -15.35 14.28
CA ILE A 224 -20.86 -16.27 15.21
C ILE A 224 -19.66 -16.89 14.49
N ILE A 225 -18.48 -16.30 14.68
CA ILE A 225 -17.22 -16.77 14.09
C ILE A 225 -16.44 -17.58 15.13
N LYS A 226 -16.01 -18.80 14.78
CA LYS A 226 -15.15 -19.63 15.62
C LYS A 226 -13.69 -19.22 15.47
N SER A 227 -12.84 -19.50 16.46
CA SER A 227 -11.42 -19.14 16.41
C SER A 227 -10.69 -19.65 15.16
N ASP A 228 -10.96 -20.89 14.73
CA ASP A 228 -10.37 -21.44 13.49
C ASP A 228 -10.84 -20.68 12.25
N THR A 229 -12.10 -20.24 12.23
CA THR A 229 -12.65 -19.44 11.13
C THR A 229 -12.06 -18.04 11.11
N PHE A 230 -11.84 -17.43 12.28
CA PHE A 230 -11.16 -16.14 12.40
C PHE A 230 -9.75 -16.25 11.82
N LEU A 231 -8.95 -17.21 12.31
CA LEU A 231 -7.58 -17.44 11.82
C LEU A 231 -7.53 -17.77 10.33
N PHE A 232 -8.48 -18.57 9.85
CA PHE A 232 -8.59 -18.90 8.43
C PHE A 232 -8.84 -17.67 7.57
N ARG A 233 -9.76 -16.78 7.98
CA ARG A 233 -10.02 -15.52 7.28
C ARG A 233 -8.77 -14.66 7.20
N ILE A 234 -8.07 -14.46 8.31
CA ILE A 234 -6.81 -13.68 8.28
C ILE A 234 -5.81 -14.31 7.31
N ARG A 235 -5.61 -15.64 7.37
CA ARG A 235 -4.65 -16.34 6.50
C ARG A 235 -5.00 -16.28 5.01
N GLN A 236 -6.28 -16.16 4.66
CA GLN A 236 -6.73 -16.12 3.26
C GLN A 236 -6.90 -14.71 2.71
N GLU A 237 -7.39 -13.78 3.53
CA GLU A 237 -7.83 -12.46 3.09
C GLU A 237 -6.78 -11.36 3.35
N ALA A 238 -5.87 -11.55 4.32
CA ALA A 238 -4.89 -10.53 4.73
C ALA A 238 -3.59 -10.53 3.92
N GLY A 239 -3.43 -11.44 2.94
CA GLY A 239 -2.23 -11.46 2.09
C GLY A 239 -0.91 -11.64 2.86
N LEU A 240 -0.91 -12.42 3.95
CA LEU A 240 0.24 -12.50 4.88
C LEU A 240 1.58 -12.76 4.15
N PRO A 241 2.64 -11.99 4.46
CA PRO A 241 3.97 -12.21 3.91
C PRO A 241 4.52 -13.60 4.25
N GLN A 242 5.43 -14.10 3.40
CA GLN A 242 6.00 -15.43 3.59
C GLN A 242 6.78 -15.50 4.91
N GLY A 243 6.37 -16.40 5.80
CA GLY A 243 7.01 -16.62 7.10
C GLY A 243 6.36 -15.87 8.27
N VAL A 244 5.37 -15.01 8.00
CA VAL A 244 4.58 -14.35 9.05
C VAL A 244 3.43 -15.27 9.48
N GLU A 245 3.43 -15.66 10.76
CA GLU A 245 2.35 -16.47 11.32
C GLU A 245 1.10 -15.62 11.61
N PRO A 246 -0.13 -16.08 11.29
CA PRO A 246 -1.35 -15.30 11.51
C PRO A 246 -1.53 -14.87 12.97
N GLU A 247 -1.21 -15.74 13.92
CA GLU A 247 -1.27 -15.43 15.35
C GLU A 247 -0.37 -14.26 15.75
N MET A 248 0.80 -14.11 15.12
CA MET A 248 1.73 -13.00 15.38
C MET A 248 1.16 -11.69 14.85
N ALA A 249 0.70 -11.70 13.59
CA ALA A 249 0.07 -10.56 12.95
C ALA A 249 -1.17 -10.07 13.72
N ILE A 250 -2.03 -10.99 14.16
CA ILE A 250 -3.21 -10.69 14.97
C ILE A 250 -2.81 -10.05 16.30
N LYS A 251 -1.82 -10.62 17.00
CA LYS A 251 -1.34 -10.05 18.27
C LYS A 251 -0.74 -8.66 18.08
N ALA A 252 -0.03 -8.40 16.99
CA ALA A 252 0.50 -7.07 16.68
C ALA A 252 -0.62 -6.03 16.54
N VAL A 253 -1.67 -6.35 15.77
CA VAL A 253 -2.85 -5.48 15.62
C VAL A 253 -3.56 -5.28 16.96
N PHE A 254 -3.81 -6.35 17.71
CA PHE A 254 -4.46 -6.27 19.02
C PHE A 254 -3.66 -5.41 20.00
N SER A 255 -2.35 -5.59 20.04
CA SER A 255 -1.46 -4.82 20.89
C SER A 255 -1.54 -3.32 20.54
N ALA A 256 -1.40 -2.97 19.26
CA ALA A 256 -1.46 -1.59 18.81
C ALA A 256 -2.83 -0.95 19.11
N THR A 257 -3.91 -1.70 18.90
CA THR A 257 -5.29 -1.23 19.15
C THR A 257 -5.54 -0.96 20.62
N LYS A 258 -5.02 -1.79 21.52
CA LYS A 258 -5.20 -1.61 22.97
C LYS A 258 -4.48 -0.39 23.52
N ASP A 259 -3.44 0.10 22.85
CA ASP A 259 -2.77 1.35 23.26
C ASP A 259 -3.67 2.57 23.07
N ASP A 260 -4.64 2.48 22.15
CA ASP A 260 -5.50 3.60 21.74
C ASP A 260 -6.95 3.42 22.24
N LEU A 261 -7.18 2.52 23.22
CA LEU A 261 -8.51 2.23 23.78
C LEU A 261 -8.52 2.29 25.32
N SER A 262 -9.65 2.71 25.88
CA SER A 262 -9.89 2.63 27.32
C SER A 262 -9.99 1.18 27.83
N PRO A 263 -9.70 0.92 29.12
CA PRO A 263 -9.90 -0.40 29.73
C PRO A 263 -11.33 -0.93 29.55
N GLU A 264 -12.33 -0.03 29.53
CA GLU A 264 -13.72 -0.36 29.29
C GLU A 264 -13.95 -0.92 27.88
N ARG A 265 -13.40 -0.31 26.82
CA ARG A 265 -13.54 -0.87 25.45
C ARG A 265 -12.70 -2.11 25.24
N ILE A 266 -11.51 -2.17 25.85
CA ILE A 266 -10.68 -3.37 25.78
C ILE A 266 -11.44 -4.58 26.31
N LYS A 267 -12.17 -4.40 27.41
CA LYS A 267 -13.03 -5.45 27.99
C LYS A 267 -14.24 -5.73 27.11
N GLU A 268 -14.93 -4.70 26.62
CA GLU A 268 -16.10 -4.86 25.76
C GLU A 268 -15.78 -5.67 24.50
N ILE A 269 -14.68 -5.35 23.79
CA ILE A 269 -14.22 -6.10 22.62
C ILE A 269 -13.98 -7.57 22.97
N SER A 270 -13.30 -7.82 24.10
CA SER A 270 -12.99 -9.17 24.59
C SER A 270 -14.24 -10.05 24.80
N ASP A 271 -15.40 -9.48 25.07
CA ASP A 271 -16.65 -10.22 25.26
C ASP A 271 -17.26 -10.73 23.94
N PHE A 272 -16.83 -10.19 22.79
CA PHE A 272 -17.23 -10.66 21.45
C PHE A 272 -16.26 -11.67 20.85
N LEU A 273 -15.02 -11.73 21.33
CA LEU A 273 -13.99 -12.60 20.75
C LEU A 273 -14.16 -14.07 21.16
N PRO A 274 -13.94 -15.02 20.24
CA PRO A 274 -14.03 -16.45 20.53
C PRO A 274 -12.77 -16.94 21.27
N ASP A 275 -12.92 -17.97 22.12
CA ASP A 275 -11.93 -18.47 23.09
C ASP A 275 -10.44 -18.22 22.75
N LYS A 276 -9.87 -18.91 21.74
CA LYS A 276 -8.43 -18.77 21.39
C LYS A 276 -8.07 -17.33 20.94
N ILE A 277 -9.00 -16.62 20.30
CA ILE A 277 -8.77 -15.22 19.87
C ILE A 277 -8.83 -14.29 21.09
N LYS A 278 -9.73 -14.56 22.04
CA LYS A 278 -9.78 -13.85 23.31
C LYS A 278 -8.49 -14.03 24.12
N GLU A 279 -7.94 -15.24 24.17
CA GLU A 279 -6.63 -15.48 24.80
C GLU A 279 -5.52 -14.66 24.13
N MET A 280 -5.51 -14.55 22.80
CA MET A 280 -4.55 -13.71 22.08
C MET A 280 -4.77 -12.22 22.37
N TRP A 281 -6.02 -11.77 22.47
CA TRP A 281 -6.37 -10.40 22.86
C TRP A 281 -5.88 -10.07 24.26
N GLU A 282 -6.01 -10.99 25.22
CA GLU A 282 -5.53 -10.79 26.59
C GLU A 282 -4.00 -10.80 26.69
N GLN A 283 -3.32 -11.59 25.87
CA GLN A 283 -1.85 -11.72 25.87
C GLN A 283 -1.10 -10.64 25.08
N ALA A 284 -1.77 -9.96 24.14
CA ALA A 284 -1.16 -8.97 23.26
C ALA A 284 -0.74 -7.68 23.99
#